data_AF-A0A2R7NVU6-F1
#
_entry.id   AF-A0A2R7NVU6-F1
#
_cell.length_a   1.000
_cell.length_b   1.000
_cell.length_c   1.000
_cell.angle_alpha   90.00
_cell.angle_beta   90.00
_cell.angle_gamma   90.00
#
_symmetry.space_group_name_H-M   'P 1'
#
loop_
_entity.id
_entity.type
_entity.pdbx_description
1 polymer ?
#
loop_
_entity_poly.entity_id
_entity_poly.type
_entity_poly.pdbx_seq_one_letter_code
_entity_poly.pdbx_strand_id
1 'polypeptide(L)' 'MMNNKIRNSANELYDTYTSREQLHEYKNGFKLTEGVYDIAIYEDCFRVIDLILEQPSGVNLGIQIWELVRREENAFNLK' A
#
# COMPACT_ATOMS: atom_id res chain seq x y z
N MET A 1 30.25 14.60 -0.45
CA MET A 1 29.24 14.57 -1.52
C MET A 1 28.08 13.72 -1.04
N MET A 2 26.94 14.32 -0.76
CA MET A 2 25.70 13.60 -0.42
C MET A 2 25.19 12.93 -1.69
N ASN A 3 25.25 11.60 -1.75
CA ASN A 3 24.55 10.83 -2.77
C ASN A 3 23.05 10.94 -2.46
N ASN A 4 22.39 11.91 -3.07
CA ASN A 4 20.94 11.89 -3.23
C ASN A 4 20.60 10.78 -4.24
N LYS A 5 20.72 9.52 -3.79
CA LYS A 5 20.09 8.41 -4.50
C LYS A 5 18.60 8.65 -4.38
N ILE A 6 18.01 9.10 -5.48
CA ILE A 6 16.56 9.09 -5.63
C ILE A 6 16.16 7.62 -5.48
N ARG A 7 15.53 7.29 -4.34
CA ARG A 7 15.02 5.95 -4.00
C ARG A 7 13.87 5.63 -4.96
N ASN A 8 14.21 5.14 -6.15
CA ASN A 8 13.31 5.05 -7.29
C ASN A 8 12.68 3.66 -7.47
N SER A 9 12.83 2.73 -6.53
CA SER A 9 12.09 1.47 -6.62
C SER A 9 11.58 1.01 -5.25
N ALA A 10 10.32 0.59 -5.22
CA ALA A 10 9.71 -0.07 -4.07
C ALA A 10 10.56 -1.26 -3.58
N ASN A 11 11.32 -1.90 -4.49
CA ASN A 11 12.22 -3.02 -4.16
C ASN A 11 13.35 -2.62 -3.19
N GLU A 12 13.90 -1.40 -3.27
CA GLU A 12 14.92 -0.96 -2.32
C GLU A 12 14.35 -0.76 -0.89
N LEU A 13 13.04 -0.51 -0.77
CA LEU A 13 12.35 -0.46 0.52
C LEU A 13 12.07 -1.87 1.06
N TYR A 14 11.70 -2.83 0.20
CA TYR A 14 11.45 -4.22 0.60
C TYR A 14 12.66 -4.94 1.20
N ASP A 15 13.88 -4.55 0.83
CA ASP A 15 15.11 -5.07 1.41
C ASP A 15 15.47 -4.42 2.76
N THR A 16 14.77 -3.35 3.16
CA THR A 16 14.97 -2.68 4.45
C THR A 16 14.23 -3.39 5.60
N TYR A 17 13.08 -4.00 5.32
CA TYR A 17 12.25 -4.64 6.35
C TYR A 17 12.78 -6.04 6.68
N THR A 18 13.42 -6.16 7.85
CA THR A 18 13.99 -7.43 8.36
C THR A 18 12.91 -8.35 8.92
N SER A 19 11.77 -7.80 9.35
CA SER A 19 10.62 -8.53 9.90
C SER A 19 9.38 -8.30 9.04
N ARG A 20 9.32 -8.95 7.87
CA ARG A 20 8.21 -8.81 6.90
C ARG A 20 6.85 -9.27 7.45
N GLU A 21 6.85 -9.96 8.59
CA GLU A 21 5.66 -10.56 9.22
C GLU A 21 5.09 -9.73 10.37
N GLN A 22 5.73 -8.62 10.74
CA GLN A 22 5.16 -7.73 11.75
C GLN A 22 3.87 -7.09 11.21
N LEU A 23 2.78 -7.28 11.95
CA LEU A 23 1.44 -6.81 11.59
C LEU A 23 1.02 -5.65 12.49
N HIS A 24 0.57 -4.57 11.86
CA HIS A 24 -0.02 -3.41 12.51
C HIS A 24 -1.54 -3.46 12.37
N GLU A 25 -2.25 -3.26 13.48
CA GLU A 25 -3.71 -3.19 13.46
C GLU A 25 -4.19 -2.03 12.58
N TYR A 26 -5.20 -2.29 11.77
CA TYR A 26 -5.86 -1.33 10.92
C TYR A 26 -7.39 -1.46 11.04
N LYS A 27 -8.12 -0.67 10.25
CA LYS A 27 -9.59 -0.57 10.32
C LYS A 27 -10.26 -1.94 10.17
N ASN A 28 -11.40 -2.10 10.85
CA ASN A 28 -12.29 -3.27 10.72
C ASN A 28 -11.61 -4.64 10.91
N GLY A 29 -10.55 -4.69 11.73
CA GLY A 29 -9.82 -5.93 12.02
C GLY A 29 -8.85 -6.37 10.91
N PHE A 30 -8.69 -5.55 9.85
CA PHE A 30 -7.61 -5.75 8.89
C PHE A 30 -6.27 -5.39 9.53
N LYS A 31 -5.20 -6.03 9.06
CA LYS A 31 -3.83 -5.74 9.50
C LYS A 31 -2.95 -5.48 8.29
N LEU A 32 -1.98 -4.59 8.48
CA LEU A 32 -1.00 -4.24 7.46
C LEU A 32 0.36 -4.77 7.88
N THR A 33 1.16 -5.24 6.93
CA THR A 33 2.57 -5.51 7.19
C THR A 33 3.30 -4.21 7.49
N GLU A 34 4.35 -4.26 8.30
CA GLU A 34 5.17 -3.10 8.67
C GLU A 34 5.57 -2.25 7.45
N GLY A 35 6.01 -2.88 6.36
CA GLY A 35 6.38 -2.14 5.16
C GLY A 35 5.23 -1.41 4.47
N VAL A 36 4.02 -1.98 4.47
CA VAL A 36 2.84 -1.29 3.93
C VAL A 36 2.42 -0.15 4.85
N TYR A 37 2.47 -0.36 6.17
CA TYR A 37 2.14 0.65 7.16
C TYR A 37 3.08 1.86 7.09
N ASP A 38 4.39 1.62 7.02
CA ASP A 38 5.40 2.67 6.94
C ASP A 38 5.29 3.48 5.65
N ILE A 39 5.07 2.82 4.50
CA ILE A 39 4.82 3.50 3.23
C ILE A 39 3.55 4.35 3.32
N ALA A 40 2.47 3.82 3.92
CA ALA A 40 1.21 4.54 4.07
C ALA A 40 1.33 5.79 4.94
N ILE A 41 2.15 5.73 6.00
CA ILE A 41 2.49 6.90 6.82
C ILE A 41 3.35 7.89 6.04
N TYR A 42 4.44 7.42 5.44
CA TYR A 42 5.45 8.29 4.83
C TYR A 42 4.90 9.05 3.61
N GLU A 43 4.10 8.38 2.79
CA GLU A 43 3.49 8.97 1.58
C GLU A 43 2.07 9.52 1.83
N ASP A 44 1.58 9.49 3.07
CA ASP A 44 0.21 9.90 3.47
C ASP A 44 -0.89 9.30 2.58
N CYS A 45 -0.83 7.98 2.35
CA CYS A 45 -1.64 7.29 1.34
C CYS A 45 -2.62 6.26 1.89
N PHE A 46 -2.98 6.33 3.19
CA PHE A 46 -3.98 5.45 3.81
C PHE A 46 -5.33 5.42 3.08
N ARG A 47 -5.69 6.51 2.39
CA ARG A 47 -6.90 6.58 1.57
C ARG A 47 -6.92 5.52 0.45
N VAL A 48 -5.77 5.13 -0.09
CA VAL A 48 -5.67 4.04 -1.09
C VAL A 48 -6.03 2.70 -0.45
N ILE A 49 -5.56 2.46 0.77
CA ILE A 49 -5.88 1.24 1.52
C ILE A 49 -7.37 1.19 1.81
N ASP A 50 -7.97 2.32 2.22
CA ASP A 50 -9.41 2.41 2.45
C ASP A 50 -10.21 2.05 1.19
N LEU A 51 -9.82 2.55 0.01
CA LEU A 51 -10.47 2.22 -1.26
C LEU A 51 -10.43 0.73 -1.58
N ILE A 52 -9.34 0.03 -1.23
CA ILE A 52 -9.21 -1.42 -1.39
C ILE A 52 -10.17 -2.15 -0.44
N LEU A 53 -10.25 -1.71 0.82
CA LEU A 53 -11.13 -2.34 1.82
C LEU A 53 -12.62 -2.12 1.55
N GLU A 54 -12.98 -1.04 0.85
CA GLU A 54 -14.34 -0.75 0.42
C GLU A 54 -14.81 -1.63 -0.75
N GLN A 55 -13.89 -2.35 -1.41
CA GLN A 55 -14.28 -3.22 -2.53
C GLN A 55 -15.13 -4.38 -2.03
N PRO A 56 -16.23 -4.72 -2.74
CA PRO A 56 -17.05 -5.85 -2.37
C PRO A 56 -16.20 -7.12 -2.32
N SER A 57 -16.16 -7.75 -1.15
CA SER A 57 -15.44 -8.98 -0.85
C SER A 57 -16.06 -10.19 -1.56
N GLY A 58 -16.07 -10.16 -2.89
CA GLY A 58 -16.69 -11.18 -3.75
C GLY A 58 -15.70 -12.22 -4.27
N VAL A 59 -14.39 -11.98 -4.12
CA VAL A 59 -13.38 -12.83 -4.73
C VAL A 59 -12.39 -13.29 -3.67
N ASN A 60 -12.63 -14.49 -3.15
CA ASN A 60 -11.77 -15.20 -2.20
C ASN A 60 -10.51 -15.72 -2.91
N LEU A 61 -9.70 -14.79 -3.44
CA LEU A 61 -8.39 -15.08 -4.01
C LEU A 61 -7.35 -14.74 -2.96
N GLY A 62 -6.41 -15.65 -2.71
CA GLY A 62 -5.35 -15.43 -1.72
C GLY A 62 -4.48 -14.20 -2.01
N ILE A 63 -4.42 -13.75 -3.28
CA ILE A 63 -3.76 -12.51 -3.70
C ILE A 63 -4.70 -11.77 -4.65
N GLN A 64 -4.86 -10.47 -4.43
CA GLN A 64 -5.58 -9.57 -5.32
C GLN A 64 -4.61 -8.52 -5.87
N ILE A 65 -4.65 -8.30 -7.18
CA ILE A 65 -3.87 -7.27 -7.87
C ILE A 65 -4.86 -6.21 -8.31
N TRP A 66 -4.65 -4.97 -7.87
CA TRP A 66 -5.54 -3.84 -8.12
C TRP A 66 -4.86 -2.80 -9.00
N GLU A 67 -5.60 -2.24 -9.95
CA GLU A 67 -5.13 -1.15 -10.82
C GLU A 67 -5.84 0.17 -10.47
N LEU A 68 -5.06 1.21 -10.13
CA LEU A 68 -5.57 2.57 -9.93
C LEU A 68 -5.61 3.30 -11.27
N VAL A 69 -6.81 3.45 -11.84
CA VAL A 69 -7.01 4.13 -13.12
C VAL A 69 -7.57 5.53 -12.87
N ARG A 70 -6.88 6.55 -13.37
CA ARG A 70 -7.36 7.94 -13.33
C ARG A 70 -8.62 8.07 -14.20
N ARG A 71 -9.69 8.59 -13.61
CA ARG A 71 -10.93 8.92 -14.32
C ARG A 71 -10.95 10.39 -14.77
N GLU A 72 -10.66 11.30 -13.84
CA GLU A 72 -10.65 12.76 -14.03
C GLU A 72 -9.51 13.38 -13.20
N GLU A 73 -9.27 14.69 -13.30
CA GLU A 73 -8.10 15.40 -12.72
C GLU A 73 -7.70 14.90 -11.32
N ASN A 74 -8.66 14.74 -10.41
CA ASN A 74 -8.41 14.30 -9.03
C ASN A 74 -9.26 13.07 -8.62
N ALA A 75 -9.69 12.27 -9.58
CA ALA A 75 -10.54 11.10 -9.33
C ALA A 75 -9.92 9.83 -9.91
N PHE A 76 -9.90 8.77 -9.11
CA PHE A 76 -9.38 7.46 -9.48
C PHE A 76 -10.42 6.39 -9.21
N ASN A 77 -10.45 5.38 -10.08
CA ASN A 77 -11.18 4.15 -9.86
C ASN A 77 -10.19 3.03 -9.57
N LEU A 78 -10.58 2.12 -8.69
CA LEU A 78 -9.89 0.86 -8.47
C LEU A 78 -10.52 -0.21 -9.38
N LYS A 79 -9.71 -0.96 -10.12
CA LYS A 79 -10.13 -2.09 -10.96
C LYS A 79 -9.47 -3.38 -10.52
#